data_AF-A0A7J9HP18-F1
#
_entry.id   AF-A0A7J9HP18-F1
#
_cell.length_a   1.000
_cell.length_b   1.000
_cell.length_c   1.000
_cell.angle_alpha   90.00
_cell.angle_beta   90.00
_cell.angle_gamma   90.00
#
_symmetry.space_group_name_H-M   'P 1'
#
loop_
_entity.id
_entity.type
_entity.pdbx_description
1 polymer ?
#
loop_
_entity_poly.entity_id
_entity_poly.type
_entity_poly.pdbx_seq_one_letter_code
_entity_poly.pdbx_strand_id
1 'polypeptide(L)'
;MNVLLQAGRYDNPEEHPFFPDNLPPSLVPHYKYPEVLHPAAMSININKLIWDMYFNKLLPSFVSPGDDGNYALTAARDLECLQAISRRIHYGKLVAEVKFRDERKDYEPAIRAQDRFTLTNLLTFTNVEEAVKKRVAKKAMTFGQEVKLGDDGDKGKYKVDPAIVSGLYADWVIPLTKEVEIDYLLRRLN
;
A
#
# COMPACT_ATOMS: atom_id res chain seq x y z
N MET A 1 13.52 -9.95 -11.60
CA MET A 1 12.20 -10.19 -10.96
C MET A 1 11.95 -11.64 -10.52
N ASN A 2 12.80 -12.60 -10.93
CA ASN A 2 12.56 -14.04 -10.75
C ASN A 2 12.94 -14.60 -9.36
N VAL A 3 13.95 -14.02 -8.70
CA VAL A 3 14.56 -14.57 -7.47
C VAL A 3 13.63 -14.55 -6.26
N LEU A 4 12.88 -13.45 -6.05
CA LEU A 4 11.98 -13.32 -4.90
C LEU A 4 10.85 -14.37 -4.94
N LEU A 5 10.41 -14.70 -6.14
CA LEU A 5 9.33 -15.66 -6.33
C LEU A 5 9.79 -17.09 -6.05
N GLN A 6 10.96 -17.45 -6.57
CA GLN A 6 11.59 -18.74 -6.30
C GLN A 6 11.88 -18.93 -4.80
N ALA A 7 12.07 -17.83 -4.06
CA ALA A 7 12.22 -17.82 -2.61
C ALA A 7 10.88 -17.83 -1.83
N GLY A 8 9.74 -18.08 -2.49
CA GLY A 8 8.44 -18.25 -1.84
C GLY A 8 7.77 -16.95 -1.38
N ARG A 9 8.20 -15.77 -1.86
CA ARG A 9 7.67 -14.47 -1.38
C ARG A 9 6.15 -14.37 -1.48
N TYR A 10 5.56 -14.79 -2.59
CA TYR A 10 4.12 -14.65 -2.83
C TYR A 10 3.26 -15.75 -2.20
N ASP A 11 3.88 -16.69 -1.47
CA ASP A 11 3.15 -17.58 -0.56
C ASP A 11 2.66 -16.79 0.68
N ASN A 12 3.31 -15.66 0.99
CA ASN A 12 2.88 -14.76 2.07
C ASN A 12 1.59 -14.01 1.66
N PRO A 13 0.51 -14.07 2.46
CA PRO A 13 -0.77 -13.43 2.12
C PRO A 13 -0.70 -11.88 2.01
N GLU A 14 0.34 -11.26 2.56
CA GLU A 14 0.58 -9.82 2.48
C GLU A 14 1.28 -9.38 1.18
N GLU A 15 1.82 -10.33 0.39
CA GLU A 15 2.59 -10.05 -0.81
C GLU A 15 1.76 -10.29 -2.07
N HIS A 16 1.69 -9.29 -2.96
CA HIS A 16 0.92 -9.38 -4.21
C HIS A 16 1.83 -9.15 -5.41
N PRO A 17 1.88 -10.08 -6.38
CA PRO A 17 2.71 -9.92 -7.58
C PRO A 17 2.11 -8.88 -8.53
N PHE A 18 2.96 -8.08 -9.17
CA PHE A 18 2.54 -7.16 -10.24
C PHE A 18 2.28 -7.87 -11.58
N PHE A 19 2.84 -9.07 -11.77
CA PHE A 19 2.69 -9.87 -12.99
C PHE A 19 2.29 -11.32 -12.64
N PRO A 20 1.02 -11.57 -12.26
CA PRO A 20 0.57 -12.86 -11.73
C PRO A 20 0.53 -14.00 -12.76
N ASP A 21 0.49 -13.70 -14.06
CA ASP A 21 0.30 -14.72 -15.11
C ASP A 21 1.58 -15.52 -15.43
N ASN A 22 2.76 -15.04 -15.01
CA ASN A 22 4.06 -15.59 -15.39
C ASN A 22 4.92 -15.93 -14.16
N LEU A 23 4.33 -16.56 -13.15
CA LEU A 23 5.03 -16.93 -11.91
C LEU A 23 5.63 -18.35 -12.05
N PRO A 24 6.96 -18.52 -12.01
CA PRO A 24 7.57 -19.86 -11.94
C PRO A 24 7.20 -20.57 -10.62
N PRO A 25 7.41 -21.89 -10.49
CA PRO A 25 7.20 -22.56 -9.21
C PRO A 25 8.20 -22.07 -8.14
N SER A 26 7.76 -22.06 -6.89
CA SER A 26 8.65 -21.86 -5.73
C SER A 26 9.69 -22.99 -5.65
N LEU A 27 10.94 -22.65 -5.34
CA LEU A 27 12.03 -23.63 -5.13
C LEU A 27 12.23 -23.96 -3.65
N VAL A 28 11.52 -23.26 -2.76
CA VAL A 28 11.59 -23.47 -1.32
C VAL A 28 10.36 -24.22 -0.82
N PRO A 29 10.47 -24.97 0.30
CA PRO A 29 9.31 -25.61 0.91
C PRO A 29 8.22 -24.59 1.24
N HIS A 30 6.96 -24.95 0.98
CA HIS A 30 5.82 -24.10 1.30
C HIS A 30 5.71 -23.88 2.82
N TYR A 31 5.71 -22.61 3.20
CA TYR A 31 5.41 -22.21 4.57
C TYR A 31 3.89 -22.11 4.75
N LYS A 32 3.35 -22.80 5.77
CA LYS A 32 1.93 -22.72 6.10
C LYS A 32 1.65 -21.47 6.94
N TYR A 33 1.29 -20.38 6.27
CA TYR A 33 0.84 -19.16 6.94
C TYR A 33 -0.49 -19.40 7.68
N PRO A 34 -0.74 -18.70 8.80
CA PRO A 34 -2.04 -18.74 9.46
C PRO A 34 -3.16 -18.28 8.53
N GLU A 35 -4.24 -19.06 8.45
CA GLU A 35 -5.43 -18.74 7.65
C GLU A 35 -6.30 -17.70 8.38
N VAL A 36 -5.85 -16.45 8.37
CA VAL A 36 -6.58 -15.34 9.01
C VAL A 36 -7.65 -14.76 8.10
N LEU A 37 -7.35 -14.64 6.80
CA LEU A 37 -8.23 -14.01 5.81
C LEU A 37 -9.20 -15.02 5.21
N HIS A 38 -10.37 -14.51 4.80
CA HIS A 38 -11.33 -15.27 4.01
C HIS A 38 -10.71 -15.67 2.65
N PRO A 39 -10.96 -16.88 2.11
CA PRO A 39 -10.38 -17.34 0.83
C PRO A 39 -10.58 -16.37 -0.34
N ALA A 40 -11.68 -15.60 -0.34
CA ALA A 40 -11.93 -14.57 -1.34
C ALA A 40 -10.82 -13.50 -1.44
N ALA A 41 -10.02 -13.30 -0.39
CA ALA A 41 -8.84 -12.41 -0.37
C ALA A 41 -7.86 -12.69 -1.50
N MET A 42 -7.76 -13.96 -1.94
CA MET A 42 -6.82 -14.39 -2.98
C MET A 42 -7.15 -13.78 -4.35
N SER A 43 -8.40 -13.41 -4.58
CA SER A 43 -8.84 -12.79 -5.85
C SER A 43 -8.61 -11.28 -5.94
N ILE A 44 -8.21 -10.64 -4.83
CA ILE A 44 -8.10 -9.18 -4.75
C ILE A 44 -6.65 -8.78 -4.99
N ASN A 45 -6.37 -8.20 -6.15
CA ASN A 45 -5.06 -7.65 -6.47
C ASN A 45 -5.24 -6.39 -7.35
N ILE A 46 -5.00 -5.22 -6.76
CA ILE A 46 -5.14 -3.93 -7.44
C ILE A 46 -3.79 -3.36 -7.91
N ASN A 47 -2.75 -4.20 -8.03
CA ASN A 47 -1.42 -3.77 -8.46
C ASN A 47 -1.38 -3.06 -9.81
N LYS A 48 -2.34 -3.30 -10.70
CA LYS A 48 -2.46 -2.54 -11.96
C LYS A 48 -2.73 -1.05 -11.70
N LEU A 49 -3.59 -0.73 -10.75
CA LEU A 49 -3.87 0.66 -10.35
C LEU A 49 -2.68 1.29 -9.62
N ILE A 50 -2.01 0.51 -8.76
CA ILE A 50 -0.81 0.96 -8.04
C ILE A 50 0.33 1.26 -9.01
N TRP A 51 0.53 0.40 -10.02
CA TRP A 51 1.51 0.60 -11.07
C TRP A 51 1.26 1.89 -11.84
N ASP A 52 0.02 2.08 -12.31
CA ASP A 52 -0.38 3.28 -13.04
C ASP A 52 -0.17 4.55 -12.20
N MET A 53 -0.64 4.55 -10.96
CA MET A 53 -0.44 5.65 -10.02
C MET A 53 1.05 5.94 -9.80
N TYR A 54 1.87 4.90 -9.58
CA TYR A 54 3.28 5.08 -9.29
C TYR A 54 4.01 5.77 -10.44
N PHE A 55 3.92 5.23 -11.66
CA PHE A 55 4.67 5.75 -12.80
C PHE A 55 4.08 7.03 -13.39
N ASN A 56 2.75 7.17 -13.43
CA ASN A 56 2.10 8.27 -14.14
C ASN A 56 1.74 9.45 -13.24
N LYS A 57 1.76 9.29 -11.91
CA LYS A 57 1.35 10.34 -10.96
C LYS A 57 2.44 10.61 -9.92
N LEU A 58 2.89 9.59 -9.21
CA LEU A 58 3.81 9.76 -8.09
C LEU A 58 5.23 10.08 -8.56
N LEU A 59 5.83 9.23 -9.40
CA LEU A 59 7.23 9.39 -9.83
C LEU A 59 7.53 10.78 -10.44
N PRO A 60 6.69 11.33 -11.34
CA PRO A 60 6.93 12.67 -11.89
C PRO A 60 6.78 13.82 -10.89
N SER A 61 6.16 13.58 -9.72
CA SER A 61 5.90 14.64 -8.74
C SER A 61 7.11 15.01 -7.88
N PHE A 62 8.09 14.11 -7.73
CA PHE A 62 9.26 14.32 -6.86
C PHE A 62 10.61 14.04 -7.53
N VAL A 63 10.63 13.57 -8.77
CA VAL A 63 11.85 13.33 -9.55
C VAL A 63 12.05 14.48 -10.54
N SER A 64 13.28 15.00 -10.61
CA SER A 64 13.64 16.03 -11.59
C SER A 64 13.83 15.40 -12.99
N PRO A 65 13.42 16.09 -14.07
CA PRO A 65 13.67 15.60 -15.42
C PRO A 65 15.18 15.54 -15.69
N GLY A 66 15.63 14.47 -16.37
CA GLY A 66 17.03 14.27 -16.71
C GLY A 66 17.34 12.80 -16.93
N ASP A 67 18.59 12.53 -17.31
CA ASP A 67 19.12 11.18 -17.43
C ASP A 67 20.54 11.17 -16.85
N ASP A 68 20.73 10.41 -15.77
CA ASP A 68 22.01 10.27 -15.07
C ASP A 68 22.68 8.92 -15.34
N GLY A 69 22.09 8.07 -16.20
CA GLY A 69 22.59 6.75 -16.57
C GLY A 69 22.39 5.65 -15.50
N ASN A 70 21.82 5.95 -14.33
CA ASN A 70 21.74 5.00 -13.21
C ASN A 70 20.55 4.01 -13.28
N TYR A 71 20.21 3.53 -14.49
CA TYR A 71 18.97 2.77 -14.73
C TYR A 71 18.79 1.53 -13.85
N ALA A 72 19.86 0.77 -13.61
CA ALA A 72 19.80 -0.46 -12.81
C ALA A 72 19.46 -0.16 -11.33
N LEU A 73 20.01 0.92 -10.79
CA LEU A 73 19.73 1.37 -9.43
C LEU A 73 18.31 1.93 -9.34
N THR A 74 17.90 2.75 -10.31
CA THR A 74 16.53 3.29 -10.40
C THR A 74 15.50 2.16 -10.43
N ALA A 75 15.66 1.19 -11.32
CA ALA A 75 14.74 0.05 -11.42
C ALA A 75 14.65 -0.77 -10.10
N ALA A 76 15.77 -0.92 -9.38
CA ALA A 76 15.77 -1.58 -8.07
C ALA A 76 15.02 -0.77 -6.99
N ARG A 77 15.21 0.56 -6.97
CA ARG A 77 14.50 1.46 -6.05
C ARG A 77 13.01 1.54 -6.35
N ASP A 78 12.64 1.60 -7.63
CA ASP A 78 11.24 1.61 -8.06
C ASP A 78 10.53 0.33 -7.62
N LEU A 79 11.18 -0.82 -7.76
CA LEU A 79 10.65 -2.10 -7.30
C LEU A 79 10.44 -2.12 -5.78
N GLU A 80 11.37 -1.58 -4.99
CA GLU A 80 11.22 -1.45 -3.53
C GLU A 80 10.03 -0.57 -3.16
N CYS A 81 9.86 0.57 -3.83
CA CYS A 81 8.73 1.46 -3.62
C CYS A 81 7.40 0.77 -3.98
N LEU A 82 7.31 0.17 -5.17
CA LEU A 82 6.12 -0.54 -5.64
C LEU A 82 5.71 -1.66 -4.68
N GLN A 83 6.67 -2.44 -4.20
CA GLN A 83 6.42 -3.51 -3.23
C GLN A 83 5.94 -2.98 -1.88
N ALA A 84 6.56 -1.91 -1.37
CA ALA A 84 6.16 -1.31 -0.09
C ALA A 84 4.74 -0.71 -0.16
N ILE A 85 4.43 0.00 -1.25
CA ILE A 85 3.11 0.59 -1.50
C ILE A 85 2.06 -0.51 -1.66
N SER A 86 2.36 -1.54 -2.46
CA SER A 86 1.47 -2.68 -2.67
C SER A 86 1.15 -3.40 -1.37
N ARG A 87 2.17 -3.74 -0.57
CA ARG A 87 1.97 -4.38 0.74
C ARG A 87 1.10 -3.52 1.64
N ARG A 88 1.39 -2.21 1.73
CA ARG A 88 0.63 -1.29 2.60
C ARG A 88 -0.84 -1.20 2.20
N ILE A 89 -1.11 -1.06 0.90
CA ILE A 89 -2.48 -0.93 0.37
C ILE A 89 -3.24 -2.24 0.55
N HIS A 90 -2.65 -3.37 0.18
CA HIS A 90 -3.30 -4.67 0.30
C HIS A 90 -3.44 -5.15 1.75
N TYR A 91 -2.69 -4.59 2.69
CA TYR A 91 -2.93 -4.76 4.12
C TYR A 91 -4.36 -4.37 4.53
N GLY A 92 -5.07 -3.58 3.70
CA GLY A 92 -6.49 -3.32 3.83
C GLY A 92 -7.33 -4.59 4.01
N LYS A 93 -6.94 -5.75 3.45
CA LYS A 93 -7.64 -7.02 3.67
C LYS A 93 -7.66 -7.42 5.15
N LEU A 94 -6.53 -7.32 5.83
CA LEU A 94 -6.42 -7.62 7.27
C LEU A 94 -7.16 -6.58 8.11
N VAL A 95 -7.07 -5.30 7.73
CA VAL A 95 -7.83 -4.22 8.39
C VAL A 95 -9.33 -4.48 8.30
N ALA A 96 -9.83 -4.81 7.12
CA ALA A 96 -11.23 -5.13 6.91
C ALA A 96 -11.67 -6.39 7.66
N GLU A 97 -10.83 -7.43 7.72
CA GLU A 97 -11.12 -8.63 8.51
C GLU A 97 -11.25 -8.33 10.00
N VAL A 98 -10.36 -7.51 10.55
CA VAL A 98 -10.43 -7.09 11.96
C VAL A 98 -11.71 -6.30 12.22
N LYS A 99 -12.01 -5.29 11.40
CA LYS A 99 -13.24 -4.48 11.54
C LYS A 99 -14.51 -5.32 11.42
N PHE A 100 -14.56 -6.24 10.46
CA PHE A 100 -15.70 -7.12 10.27
C PHE A 100 -15.91 -8.06 11.47
N ARG A 101 -14.84 -8.56 12.08
CA ARG A 101 -14.94 -9.42 13.27
C ARG A 101 -15.43 -8.64 14.50
N ASP A 102 -15.02 -7.39 14.64
CA ASP A 102 -15.37 -6.54 15.78
C ASP A 102 -16.85 -6.09 15.72
N GLU A 103 -17.30 -5.62 14.56
CA GLU A 103 -18.63 -5.00 14.38
C GLU A 103 -19.46 -5.70 13.30
N ARG A 104 -19.46 -7.05 13.30
CA ARG A 104 -20.08 -7.87 12.24
C ARG A 104 -21.49 -7.45 11.83
N LYS A 105 -22.34 -7.12 12.80
CA LYS A 105 -23.75 -6.76 12.58
C LYS A 105 -23.93 -5.50 11.73
N ASP A 106 -22.96 -4.59 11.76
CA ASP A 106 -23.04 -3.31 11.06
C ASP A 106 -22.65 -3.47 9.58
N TYR A 107 -21.72 -4.39 9.29
CA TYR A 107 -21.27 -4.66 7.91
C TYR A 107 -22.16 -5.66 7.16
N GLU A 108 -22.73 -6.66 7.84
CA GLU A 108 -23.47 -7.75 7.18
C GLU A 108 -24.61 -7.27 6.23
N PRO A 109 -25.47 -6.30 6.60
CA PRO A 109 -26.53 -5.83 5.72
C PRO A 109 -25.99 -5.26 4.42
N ALA A 110 -24.96 -4.41 4.51
CA ALA A 110 -24.33 -3.78 3.35
C ALA A 110 -23.60 -4.80 2.47
N ILE A 111 -22.93 -5.80 3.06
CA ILE A 111 -22.27 -6.87 2.30
C ILE A 111 -23.31 -7.70 1.54
N ARG A 112 -24.41 -8.11 2.19
CA ARG A 112 -25.47 -8.91 1.54
C ARG A 112 -26.16 -8.13 0.42
N ALA A 113 -26.35 -6.83 0.60
CA ALA A 113 -26.92 -5.95 -0.41
C ALA A 113 -25.91 -5.54 -1.52
N GLN A 114 -24.63 -5.92 -1.39
CA GLN A 114 -23.53 -5.44 -2.25
C GLN A 114 -23.45 -3.90 -2.30
N ASP A 115 -23.77 -3.24 -1.19
CA ASP A 115 -23.83 -1.79 -1.07
C ASP A 115 -22.45 -1.19 -0.77
N ARG A 116 -21.75 -0.83 -1.85
CA ARG A 116 -20.44 -0.20 -1.79
C ARG A 116 -20.45 1.14 -1.07
N PHE A 117 -21.52 1.91 -1.23
CA PHE A 117 -21.61 3.26 -0.70
C PHE A 117 -21.71 3.22 0.84
N THR A 118 -22.58 2.35 1.36
CA THR A 118 -22.70 2.15 2.80
C THR A 118 -21.40 1.63 3.42
N LEU A 119 -20.73 0.66 2.78
CA LEU A 119 -19.42 0.18 3.24
C LEU A 119 -18.36 1.30 3.25
N THR A 120 -18.35 2.16 2.24
CA THR A 120 -17.44 3.31 2.17
C THR A 120 -17.64 4.25 3.36
N ASN A 121 -18.89 4.53 3.72
CA ASN A 121 -19.22 5.40 4.85
C ASN A 121 -18.81 4.76 6.18
N LEU A 122 -19.10 3.48 6.38
CA LEU A 122 -18.70 2.73 7.58
C LEU A 122 -17.18 2.69 7.78
N LEU A 123 -16.42 2.64 6.69
CA LEU A 123 -14.96 2.58 6.73
C LEU A 123 -14.27 3.96 6.81
N THR A 124 -15.02 5.06 6.69
CA THR A 124 -14.44 6.40 6.65
C THR A 124 -14.35 6.99 8.04
N PHE A 125 -13.12 7.05 8.56
CA PHE A 125 -12.80 7.64 9.86
C PHE A 125 -11.93 8.88 9.67
N THR A 126 -12.56 10.02 9.36
CA THR A 126 -11.87 11.27 8.98
C THR A 126 -10.79 11.68 9.99
N ASN A 127 -11.05 11.55 11.29
CA ASN A 127 -10.07 11.88 12.34
C ASN A 127 -8.81 10.99 12.27
N VAL A 128 -8.98 9.70 11.95
CA VAL A 128 -7.87 8.76 11.80
C VAL A 128 -7.08 9.06 10.53
N GLU A 129 -7.77 9.36 9.42
CA GLU A 129 -7.12 9.74 8.16
C GLU A 129 -6.29 11.02 8.31
N GLU A 130 -6.83 12.06 8.96
CA GLU A 130 -6.12 13.30 9.25
C GLU A 130 -4.91 13.07 10.18
N ALA A 131 -5.05 12.22 11.20
CA ALA A 131 -3.94 11.85 12.07
C ALA A 131 -2.84 11.09 11.30
N VAL A 132 -3.20 10.24 10.34
CA VAL A 132 -2.25 9.55 9.45
C VAL A 132 -1.51 10.56 8.58
N LYS A 133 -2.21 11.49 7.91
CA LYS A 133 -1.60 12.52 7.06
C LYS A 133 -0.58 13.37 7.83
N LYS A 134 -0.95 13.86 9.03
CA LYS A 134 -0.05 14.63 9.92
C LYS A 134 1.16 13.82 10.35
N ARG A 135 0.97 12.55 10.74
CA ARG A 135 2.06 11.67 11.18
C ARG A 135 3.03 11.35 10.04
N VAL A 136 2.53 11.12 8.84
CA VAL A 136 3.35 10.87 7.65
C VAL A 136 4.18 12.11 7.31
N ALA A 137 3.57 13.30 7.28
CA ALA A 137 4.29 14.55 7.06
C ALA A 137 5.41 14.75 8.08
N LYS A 138 5.14 14.52 9.37
CA LYS A 138 6.15 14.61 10.44
C LYS A 138 7.30 13.62 10.22
N LYS A 139 7.02 12.37 9.85
CA LYS A 139 8.08 11.38 9.55
C LYS A 139 8.91 11.78 8.33
N ALA A 140 8.26 12.26 7.27
CA ALA A 140 8.96 12.74 6.07
C ALA A 140 9.89 13.92 6.40
N MET A 141 9.46 14.85 7.26
CA MET A 141 10.33 15.91 7.77
C MET A 141 11.54 15.33 8.53
N THR A 142 11.31 14.42 9.48
CA THR A 142 12.39 13.86 10.29
C THR A 142 13.43 13.08 9.48
N PHE A 143 13.00 12.26 8.52
CA PHE A 143 13.93 11.43 7.72
C PHE A 143 14.47 12.14 6.47
N GLY A 144 13.80 13.19 6.00
CA GLY A 144 14.21 13.97 4.84
C GLY A 144 15.28 15.01 5.14
N GLN A 145 15.53 15.32 6.42
CA GLN A 145 16.51 16.30 6.86
C GLN A 145 17.95 15.83 6.63
N GLU A 146 18.82 16.76 6.24
CA GLU A 146 20.26 16.57 6.39
C GLU A 146 20.64 16.67 7.87
N VAL A 147 21.19 15.59 8.42
CA VAL A 147 21.69 15.58 9.80
C VAL A 147 23.08 16.22 9.81
N LYS A 148 23.18 17.46 10.32
CA LYS A 148 24.45 18.18 10.50
C LYS A 148 24.88 18.14 11.97
N LEU A 149 26.19 18.08 12.22
CA LEU A 149 26.79 18.20 13.55
C LEU A 149 26.91 19.70 13.90
N GLY A 150 25.84 20.29 14.45
CA GLY A 150 25.80 21.70 14.87
C GLY A 150 24.42 22.33 14.68
N ASP A 151 24.04 23.25 15.58
CA ASP A 151 22.76 23.97 15.55
C ASP A 151 22.89 25.25 14.71
N ASP A 152 23.06 25.07 13.40
CA ASP A 152 22.82 26.17 12.46
C ASP A 152 21.31 26.20 12.23
N GLY A 153 20.63 27.25 12.69
CA GLY A 153 19.17 27.46 12.59
C GLY A 153 18.58 27.53 11.18
N ASP A 154 19.28 26.98 10.19
CA ASP A 154 18.80 26.73 8.85
C ASP A 154 17.86 25.52 8.88
N LYS A 155 16.60 25.73 8.51
CA LYS A 155 15.64 24.63 8.33
C LYS A 155 16.09 23.84 7.11
N GLY A 156 16.98 22.87 7.34
CA GLY A 156 17.72 22.16 6.30
C GLY A 156 16.86 21.71 5.13
N LYS A 157 17.44 21.77 3.93
CA LYS A 157 16.82 21.32 2.69
C LYS A 157 16.39 19.85 2.82
N TYR A 158 15.10 19.56 2.62
CA TYR A 158 14.62 18.18 2.62
C TYR A 158 15.01 17.49 1.30
N LYS A 159 15.44 16.22 1.37
CA LYS A 159 15.71 15.41 0.17
C LYS A 159 14.47 15.17 -0.70
N VAL A 160 13.31 15.07 -0.05
CA VAL A 160 11.98 14.99 -0.67
C VAL A 160 11.07 15.92 0.12
N ASP A 161 10.26 16.72 -0.58
CA ASP A 161 9.30 17.61 0.06
C ASP A 161 8.29 16.79 0.90
N PRO A 162 8.20 17.02 2.23
CA PRO A 162 7.23 16.35 3.09
C PRO A 162 5.77 16.51 2.63
N ALA A 163 5.44 17.60 1.92
CA ALA A 163 4.11 17.81 1.37
C ALA A 163 3.76 16.79 0.29
N ILE A 164 4.72 16.40 -0.56
CA ILE A 164 4.52 15.36 -1.58
C ILE A 164 4.21 14.02 -0.90
N VAL A 165 4.94 13.66 0.15
CA VAL A 165 4.73 12.40 0.88
C VAL A 165 3.36 12.38 1.56
N SER A 166 2.93 13.51 2.12
CA SER A 166 1.59 13.65 2.71
C SER A 166 0.49 13.54 1.65
N GLY A 167 0.67 14.21 0.49
CA GLY A 167 -0.23 14.16 -0.66
C GLY A 167 -0.38 12.74 -1.21
N LEU A 168 0.72 12.00 -1.39
CA LEU A 168 0.69 10.58 -1.77
C LEU A 168 -0.24 9.76 -0.85
N TYR A 169 -0.13 9.98 0.46
CA TYR A 169 -0.99 9.27 1.40
C TYR A 169 -2.46 9.68 1.31
N ALA A 170 -2.72 10.99 1.21
CA ALA A 170 -4.06 11.55 1.16
C ALA A 170 -4.80 11.15 -0.12
N ASP A 171 -4.13 11.24 -1.27
CA ASP A 171 -4.77 11.15 -2.58
C ASP A 171 -4.78 9.72 -3.12
N TRP A 172 -3.85 8.87 -2.68
CA TRP A 172 -3.67 7.54 -3.25
C TRP A 172 -3.65 6.43 -2.22
N VAL A 173 -2.74 6.45 -1.23
CA VAL A 173 -2.56 5.29 -0.33
C VAL A 173 -3.81 5.05 0.52
N ILE A 174 -4.37 6.08 1.15
CA ILE A 174 -5.57 5.93 1.98
C ILE A 174 -6.78 5.51 1.12
N PRO A 175 -7.11 6.21 0.01
CA PRO A 175 -8.20 5.80 -0.86
C PRO A 175 -8.06 4.37 -1.39
N LEU A 176 -6.91 4.00 -1.96
CA LEU A 176 -6.70 2.66 -2.52
C LEU A 176 -6.73 1.57 -1.44
N THR A 177 -6.27 1.85 -0.21
CA THR A 177 -6.42 0.90 0.92
C THR A 177 -7.90 0.67 1.22
N LYS A 178 -8.70 1.74 1.23
CA LYS A 178 -10.15 1.66 1.47
C LYS A 178 -10.86 0.89 0.35
N GLU A 179 -10.46 1.08 -0.90
CA GLU A 179 -10.95 0.29 -2.02
C GLU A 179 -10.70 -1.22 -1.82
N VAL A 180 -9.51 -1.60 -1.33
CA VAL A 180 -9.20 -3.00 -0.98
C VAL A 180 -10.06 -3.50 0.19
N GLU A 181 -10.26 -2.68 1.23
CA GLU A 181 -11.12 -3.02 2.36
C GLU A 181 -12.56 -3.31 1.90
N ILE A 182 -13.11 -2.46 1.04
CA ILE A 182 -14.44 -2.61 0.46
C ILE A 182 -14.54 -3.87 -0.40
N ASP A 183 -13.59 -4.07 -1.32
CA ASP A 183 -13.57 -5.24 -2.20
C ASP A 183 -13.47 -6.55 -1.42
N TYR A 184 -12.76 -6.54 -0.29
CA TYR A 184 -12.69 -7.66 0.63
C TYR A 184 -14.03 -7.92 1.31
N LEU A 185 -14.64 -6.89 1.91
CA LEU A 185 -15.92 -7.01 2.61
C LEU A 185 -17.04 -7.49 1.70
N LEU A 186 -17.14 -6.99 0.47
CA LEU A 186 -18.14 -7.40 -0.50
C LEU A 186 -18.11 -8.91 -0.82
N ARG A 187 -16.97 -9.57 -0.61
CA ARG A 187 -16.78 -11.00 -0.86
C ARG A 187 -16.64 -11.81 0.43
N ARG A 188 -16.87 -11.19 1.60
CA ARG A 188 -16.56 -11.78 2.90
C ARG A 188 -17.58 -12.83 3.36
N LEU A 189 -18.80 -12.78 2.83
CA LEU A 189 -19.90 -13.69 3.18
C LEU A 189 -20.19 -14.76 2.10
N ASN A 190 -19.42 -14.74 1.00
CA ASN A 190 -19.61 -15.64 -0.14
C ASN A 190 -18.74 -16.89 -0.03
#